data_AF-A0A9W6QGV8-F1
#
_entry.id   AF-A0A9W6QGV8-F1
#
_cell.length_a   1.000
_cell.length_b   1.000
_cell.length_c   1.000
_cell.angle_alpha   90.00
_cell.angle_beta   90.00
_cell.angle_gamma   90.00
#
_symmetry.space_group_name_H-M   'P 1'
#
loop_
_entity.id
_entity.type
_entity.pdbx_description
1 polymer ?
#
loop_
_entity_poly.entity_id
_entity_poly.type
_entity_poly.pdbx_seq_one_letter_code
_entity_poly.pdbx_strand_id
1 'polypeptide(L)'
;MVHLASKGAYGVPRVHAELRRLGHEVNRERIERLMREHGIAGITRRRRRSLTRPDKQARPAPDLLGRDFTADRPGTRLVGDITYLPTEEGWLYLACWLDLATREVVGYAMADHHRADLVVDALQMAHGRGRLEPDCIAHSDRGSEYTSAQFRSEATRLGMRASTGRTGSCYDNAAAESFWAVLKAEIGTRIWPDRATARGEVFSFIETFYNRRRLRKHPSWGYLTPHETRQRHTLAA
;
A
#
# COMPACT_ATOMS: atom_id res chain seq x y z
N MET A 1 -5.80 19.84 16.25
CA MET A 1 -6.92 19.06 15.67
C MET A 1 -6.46 18.22 14.47
N VAL A 2 -6.08 18.79 13.32
CA VAL A 2 -5.66 18.04 12.10
C VAL A 2 -4.55 17.01 12.36
N HIS A 3 -3.47 17.40 13.05
CA HIS A 3 -2.36 16.48 13.33
C HIS A 3 -2.79 15.28 14.19
N LEU A 4 -3.62 15.51 15.21
CA LEU A 4 -4.18 14.46 16.07
C LEU A 4 -5.15 13.55 15.32
N ALA A 5 -5.99 14.11 14.44
CA ALA A 5 -6.88 13.34 13.57
C ALA A 5 -6.10 12.44 12.59
N SER A 6 -4.87 12.84 12.23
CA SER A 6 -3.90 12.02 11.48
C SER A 6 -3.07 11.08 12.36
N LYS A 7 -3.42 10.87 13.64
CA LYS A 7 -2.65 10.09 14.62
C LYS A 7 -1.17 10.47 14.72
N GLY A 8 -0.86 11.75 14.50
CA GLY A 8 0.50 12.27 14.56
C GLY A 8 1.31 12.15 13.26
N ALA A 9 0.74 11.64 12.18
CA ALA A 9 1.49 11.42 10.95
C ALA A 9 1.75 12.68 10.11
N TYR A 10 0.87 13.67 10.15
CA TYR A 10 0.95 14.80 9.23
C TYR A 10 1.97 15.85 9.71
N GLY A 11 3.03 16.03 8.92
CA GLY A 11 3.89 17.22 8.98
C GLY A 11 3.24 18.45 8.34
N VAL A 12 3.92 19.61 8.44
CA VAL A 12 3.48 20.92 7.94
C VAL A 12 2.79 20.88 6.56
N PRO A 13 3.34 20.20 5.52
CA PRO A 13 2.72 20.23 4.19
C PRO A 13 1.32 19.60 4.14
N ARG A 14 1.11 18.49 4.87
CA ARG A 14 -0.20 17.81 4.91
C ARG A 14 -1.17 18.50 5.85
N VAL A 15 -0.68 19.06 6.96
CA VAL A 15 -1.51 19.90 7.84
C VAL A 15 -2.05 21.11 7.08
N HIS A 16 -1.19 21.78 6.31
CA HIS A 16 -1.60 22.89 5.45
C HIS A 16 -2.64 22.48 4.40
N ALA A 17 -2.40 21.36 3.71
CA ALA A 17 -3.34 20.84 2.72
C ALA A 17 -4.72 20.52 3.32
N GLU A 18 -4.74 19.87 4.49
CA GLU A 18 -5.99 19.54 5.19
C GLU A 18 -6.73 20.81 5.65
N LEU A 19 -6.02 21.79 6.22
CA LEU A 19 -6.63 23.05 6.66
C LEU A 19 -7.25 23.81 5.48
N ARG A 20 -6.58 23.85 4.32
CA ARG A 20 -7.16 24.42 3.09
C ARG A 20 -8.40 23.67 2.63
N ARG A 21 -8.41 22.33 2.72
CA ARG A 21 -9.59 21.50 2.37
C ARG A 21 -10.77 21.71 3.33
N LEU A 22 -10.50 22.08 4.57
CA LEU A 22 -11.50 22.48 5.57
C LEU A 22 -11.96 23.94 5.40
N GLY A 23 -11.50 24.65 4.36
CA GLY A 23 -11.88 26.04 4.08
C GLY A 23 -11.08 27.10 4.86
N HIS A 24 -10.01 26.71 5.57
CA HIS A 24 -9.18 27.67 6.30
C HIS A 24 -8.08 28.26 5.41
N GLU A 25 -8.00 29.58 5.36
CA GLU A 25 -6.92 30.30 4.69
C GLU A 25 -5.80 30.60 5.69
N VAL A 26 -4.82 29.69 5.76
CA VAL A 26 -3.69 29.79 6.69
C VAL A 26 -2.38 29.67 5.95
N ASN A 27 -1.46 30.60 6.20
CA ASN A 27 -0.12 30.54 5.65
C ASN A 27 0.66 29.34 6.22
N ARG A 28 1.39 28.63 5.36
CA ARG A 28 2.30 27.55 5.72
C ARG A 28 3.33 27.94 6.80
N GLU A 29 3.88 29.14 6.77
CA GLU A 29 4.86 29.63 7.77
C GLU A 29 4.24 29.72 9.17
N ARG A 30 2.96 30.10 9.24
CA ARG A 30 2.21 30.12 10.50
C ARG A 30 2.04 28.71 11.06
N ILE A 31 1.75 27.73 10.20
CA ILE A 31 1.62 26.33 10.61
C ILE A 31 2.95 25.78 11.10
N GLU A 32 4.04 26.05 10.39
CA GLU A 32 5.38 25.62 10.79
C GLU A 32 5.78 26.19 12.15
N ARG A 33 5.55 27.49 12.36
CA ARG A 33 5.81 28.15 13.64
C ARG A 33 5.01 27.50 14.77
N LEU A 34 3.70 27.32 14.59
CA LEU A 34 2.83 26.72 15.62
C LEU A 34 3.19 25.27 15.91
N MET A 35 3.50 24.48 14.89
CA MET A 35 3.94 23.09 15.08
C MET A 35 5.25 23.03 15.87
N ARG A 36 6.21 23.91 15.57
CA ARG A 36 7.48 24.01 16.31
C ARG A 36 7.27 24.45 17.77
N GLU A 37 6.45 25.47 18.00
CA GLU A 37 6.13 25.98 19.36
C GLU A 37 5.50 24.91 20.25
N HIS A 38 4.74 23.98 19.67
CA HIS A 38 4.03 22.92 20.40
C HIS A 38 4.73 21.55 20.32
N GLY A 39 5.96 21.49 19.81
CA GLY A 39 6.73 20.23 19.69
C GLY A 39 6.08 19.20 18.76
N ILE A 40 5.23 19.63 17.83
CA ILE A 40 4.50 18.78 16.91
C ILE A 40 5.37 18.48 15.68
N ALA A 41 5.67 17.20 15.45
CA ALA A 41 6.41 16.75 14.28
C ALA A 41 5.68 15.60 13.57
N GLY A 42 5.63 15.66 12.24
CA GLY A 42 5.11 14.54 11.45
C GLY A 42 6.08 13.36 11.45
N ILE A 43 5.56 12.14 11.36
CA ILE A 43 6.39 10.94 11.26
C ILE A 43 7.22 10.99 9.95
N THR A 44 8.54 10.94 10.09
CA THR A 44 9.49 10.96 8.97
C THR A 44 10.22 9.62 8.87
N ARG A 45 10.44 9.14 7.64
CA ARG A 45 11.06 7.85 7.33
C ARG A 45 12.46 7.72 7.96
N ARG A 46 12.73 6.59 8.63
CA ARG A 46 14.08 6.02 8.72
C ARG A 46 14.21 4.89 7.68
N ARG A 47 15.29 4.92 6.90
CA ARG A 47 15.62 3.90 5.88
C ARG A 47 16.11 2.63 6.58
N ARG A 48 15.60 1.44 6.22
CA ARG A 48 16.23 0.15 6.59
C ARG A 48 15.96 -0.94 5.54
N ARG A 49 16.88 -1.92 5.50
CA ARG A 49 17.09 -2.96 4.47
C ARG A 49 16.02 -4.07 4.48
N SER A 50 15.71 -4.58 3.28
CA SER A 50 14.79 -5.69 2.99
C SER A 50 15.27 -7.05 3.51
N LEU A 51 14.33 -7.96 3.81
CA LEU A 51 14.52 -9.31 4.35
C LEU A 51 13.99 -10.44 3.44
N THR A 52 13.62 -10.16 2.18
CA THR A 52 13.02 -11.16 1.29
C THR A 52 14.03 -12.25 0.88
N ARG A 53 13.73 -13.52 1.17
CA ARG A 53 14.54 -14.68 0.79
C ARG A 53 14.01 -15.29 -0.53
N PRO A 54 14.82 -15.40 -1.60
CA PRO A 54 14.40 -16.02 -2.86
C PRO A 54 14.28 -17.55 -2.76
N ASP A 55 13.30 -18.12 -3.46
CA ASP A 55 13.25 -19.56 -3.78
C ASP A 55 14.09 -19.85 -5.03
N LYS A 56 14.93 -20.90 -4.98
CA LYS A 56 15.85 -21.30 -6.05
C LYS A 56 15.22 -22.26 -7.07
N GLN A 57 14.04 -22.82 -6.79
CA GLN A 57 13.43 -23.87 -7.62
C GLN A 57 12.23 -23.42 -8.45
N ALA A 58 11.69 -22.22 -8.21
CA ALA A 58 10.53 -21.72 -8.94
C ALA A 58 10.94 -21.10 -10.30
N ARG A 59 10.19 -21.42 -11.37
CA ARG A 59 10.36 -20.80 -12.69
C ARG A 59 9.83 -19.36 -12.64
N PRO A 60 10.69 -18.33 -12.78
CA PRO A 60 10.28 -16.94 -12.58
C PRO A 60 9.40 -16.43 -13.73
N ALA A 61 8.40 -15.61 -13.42
CA ALA A 61 7.63 -14.89 -14.42
C ALA A 61 8.47 -13.73 -15.01
N PRO A 62 8.20 -13.29 -16.26
CA PRO A 62 8.91 -12.15 -16.83
C PRO A 62 8.64 -10.85 -16.04
N ASP A 63 9.64 -9.97 -16.00
CA ASP A 63 9.51 -8.60 -15.50
C ASP A 63 8.80 -7.76 -16.57
N LEU A 64 7.49 -7.58 -16.39
CA LEU A 64 6.60 -6.84 -17.28
C LEU A 64 6.47 -5.36 -16.89
N LEU A 65 6.99 -4.96 -15.73
CA LEU A 65 7.02 -3.56 -15.31
C LEU A 65 8.29 -2.85 -15.78
N GLY A 66 9.40 -3.57 -15.97
CA GLY A 66 10.63 -2.99 -16.50
C GLY A 66 11.18 -1.85 -15.66
N ARG A 67 10.92 -1.87 -14.33
CA ARG A 67 11.20 -0.81 -13.34
C ARG A 67 10.35 0.45 -13.43
N ASP A 68 9.30 0.45 -14.25
CA ASP A 68 8.27 1.48 -14.22
C ASP A 68 7.14 1.09 -13.26
N PHE A 69 7.23 1.58 -12.02
CA PHE A 69 6.21 1.41 -10.99
C PHE A 69 5.14 2.50 -11.04
N THR A 70 4.82 2.93 -12.26
CA THR A 70 3.71 3.83 -12.57
C THR A 70 2.74 3.14 -13.53
N ALA A 71 1.53 3.68 -13.60
CA ALA A 71 0.51 3.26 -14.53
C ALA A 71 -0.32 4.49 -14.91
N ASP A 72 -0.64 4.62 -16.19
CA ASP A 72 -1.40 5.76 -16.69
C ASP A 72 -2.88 5.70 -16.30
N ARG A 73 -3.40 4.48 -16.12
CA ARG A 73 -4.79 4.19 -15.81
C ARG A 73 -4.92 3.23 -14.63
N PRO A 74 -5.90 3.46 -13.73
CA PRO A 74 -6.26 2.49 -12.69
C PRO A 74 -6.64 1.14 -13.31
N GLY A 75 -6.43 0.07 -12.56
CA GLY A 75 -6.81 -1.29 -12.93
C GLY A 75 -5.89 -1.98 -13.94
N THR A 76 -4.85 -1.30 -14.44
CA THR A 76 -3.95 -1.88 -15.47
C THR A 76 -2.72 -2.56 -14.91
N ARG A 77 -2.19 -2.07 -13.78
CA ARG A 77 -0.99 -2.60 -13.13
C ARG A 77 -1.13 -2.55 -11.62
N LEU A 78 -1.00 -3.71 -11.00
CA LEU A 78 -0.95 -3.89 -9.55
C LEU A 78 0.45 -4.30 -9.11
N VAL A 79 0.76 -3.97 -7.87
CA VAL A 79 1.95 -4.44 -7.18
C VAL A 79 1.58 -5.11 -5.86
N GLY A 80 2.11 -6.30 -5.64
CA GLY A 80 1.85 -7.16 -4.50
C GLY A 80 3.06 -7.30 -3.58
N ASP A 81 2.83 -7.33 -2.27
CA ASP A 81 3.85 -7.68 -1.28
C ASP A 81 3.22 -8.25 -0.01
N ILE A 82 4.04 -8.88 0.84
CA ILE A 82 3.64 -9.43 2.14
C ILE A 82 4.40 -8.71 3.26
N THR A 83 3.71 -8.44 4.37
CA THR A 83 4.35 -8.06 5.62
C THR A 83 3.80 -8.88 6.79
N TYR A 84 4.42 -8.75 7.95
CA TYR A 84 3.98 -9.40 9.18
C TYR A 84 3.90 -8.39 10.33
N LEU A 85 2.93 -8.58 11.21
CA LEU A 85 2.62 -7.72 12.35
C LEU A 85 2.63 -8.54 13.65
N PRO A 86 3.30 -8.06 14.72
CA PRO A 86 3.42 -8.82 15.96
C PRO A 86 2.13 -8.79 16.78
N THR A 87 1.70 -9.93 17.27
CA THR A 87 0.64 -10.08 18.27
C THR A 87 1.13 -10.98 19.41
N GLU A 88 0.45 -10.98 20.56
CA GLU A 88 0.78 -11.89 21.67
C GLU A 88 0.51 -13.37 21.32
N GLU A 89 -0.33 -13.64 20.31
CA GLU A 89 -0.59 -14.99 19.78
C GLU A 89 0.41 -15.41 18.68
N GLY A 90 1.40 -14.57 18.36
CA GLY A 90 2.36 -14.74 17.28
C GLY A 90 2.13 -13.77 16.11
N TRP A 91 2.61 -14.11 14.91
CA TRP A 91 2.53 -13.21 13.76
C TRP A 91 1.14 -13.22 13.11
N LEU A 92 0.69 -12.03 12.69
CA LEU A 92 -0.34 -11.85 11.67
C LEU A 92 0.36 -11.49 10.36
N TYR A 93 0.20 -12.33 9.34
CA TYR A 93 0.69 -12.07 7.99
C TYR A 93 -0.37 -11.29 7.21
N LEU A 94 0.08 -10.30 6.44
CA LEU A 94 -0.76 -9.41 5.64
C LEU A 94 -0.19 -9.33 4.22
N ALA A 95 -0.97 -9.80 3.24
CA ALA A 95 -0.70 -9.54 1.83
C ALA A 95 -1.55 -8.37 1.33
N CYS A 96 -1.00 -7.54 0.46
CA CYS A 96 -1.72 -6.43 -0.17
C CYS A 96 -1.40 -6.32 -1.65
N TRP A 97 -2.41 -5.94 -2.44
CA TRP A 97 -2.31 -5.52 -3.83
C TRP A 97 -2.63 -4.04 -3.94
N LEU A 98 -1.66 -3.26 -4.41
CA LEU A 98 -1.80 -1.83 -4.64
C LEU A 98 -1.92 -1.54 -6.12
N ASP A 99 -2.83 -0.65 -6.48
CA ASP A 99 -2.93 -0.11 -7.83
C ASP A 99 -1.84 0.96 -8.06
N LEU A 100 -1.05 0.82 -9.13
CA LEU A 100 0.12 1.68 -9.35
C LEU A 100 -0.23 3.11 -9.79
N ALA A 101 -1.37 3.32 -10.45
CA ALA A 101 -1.83 4.65 -10.86
C ALA A 101 -2.31 5.45 -9.65
N THR A 102 -3.08 4.81 -8.77
CA THR A 102 -3.81 5.47 -7.69
C THR A 102 -3.14 5.35 -6.33
N ARG A 103 -2.26 4.35 -6.15
CA ARG A 103 -1.73 3.90 -4.87
C ARG A 103 -2.81 3.40 -3.90
N GLU A 104 -4.01 3.10 -4.38
CA GLU A 104 -5.08 2.52 -3.56
C GLU A 104 -4.74 1.06 -3.27
N VAL A 105 -4.92 0.62 -2.02
CA VAL A 105 -4.91 -0.82 -1.70
C VAL A 105 -6.22 -1.38 -2.22
N VAL A 106 -6.15 -2.13 -3.31
CA VAL A 106 -7.32 -2.67 -4.00
C VAL A 106 -7.66 -4.07 -3.53
N GLY A 107 -6.73 -4.84 -2.97
CA GLY A 107 -7.02 -6.11 -2.31
C GLY A 107 -6.05 -6.39 -1.18
N TYR A 108 -6.48 -7.14 -0.17
CA TYR A 108 -5.62 -7.58 0.92
C TYR A 108 -6.21 -8.82 1.59
N ALA A 109 -5.36 -9.60 2.24
CA ALA A 109 -5.77 -10.75 3.03
C ALA A 109 -4.86 -10.89 4.26
N MET A 110 -5.37 -11.54 5.30
CA MET A 110 -4.70 -11.66 6.58
C MET A 110 -4.81 -13.09 7.13
N ALA A 111 -3.67 -13.70 7.44
CA ALA A 111 -3.60 -15.07 7.95
C ALA A 111 -2.59 -15.21 9.09
N ASP A 112 -2.65 -16.33 9.79
CA ASP A 112 -1.63 -16.75 10.77
C ASP A 112 -0.44 -17.50 10.13
N HIS A 113 -0.44 -17.64 8.80
CA HIS A 113 0.59 -18.33 8.03
C HIS A 113 1.12 -17.50 6.85
N HIS A 114 2.32 -17.87 6.39
CA HIS A 114 2.97 -17.31 5.20
C HIS A 114 2.93 -18.33 4.05
N ARG A 115 1.77 -18.46 3.39
CA ARG A 115 1.52 -19.44 2.31
C ARG A 115 0.94 -18.74 1.08
N ALA A 116 0.92 -19.46 -0.05
CA ALA A 116 0.47 -18.92 -1.35
C ALA A 116 -1.02 -18.57 -1.41
N ASP A 117 -1.87 -19.26 -0.64
CA ASP A 117 -3.28 -18.91 -0.45
C ASP A 117 -3.48 -17.47 0.03
N LEU A 118 -2.62 -16.96 0.93
CA LEU A 118 -2.70 -15.59 1.42
C LEU A 118 -2.62 -14.54 0.29
N VAL A 119 -1.69 -14.71 -0.65
CA VAL A 119 -1.55 -13.76 -1.77
C VAL A 119 -2.64 -13.94 -2.83
N VAL A 120 -3.15 -15.16 -2.97
CA VAL A 120 -4.27 -15.52 -3.84
C VAL A 120 -5.57 -14.89 -3.33
N ASP A 121 -5.88 -15.01 -2.04
CA ASP A 121 -7.08 -14.43 -1.43
C ASP A 121 -7.08 -12.89 -1.60
N ALA A 122 -5.91 -12.26 -1.40
CA ALA A 122 -5.76 -10.82 -1.63
C ALA A 122 -5.99 -10.44 -3.10
N LEU A 123 -5.52 -11.27 -4.06
CA LEU A 123 -5.68 -11.03 -5.49
C LEU A 123 -7.15 -11.22 -5.92
N GLN A 124 -7.80 -12.27 -5.42
CA GLN A 124 -9.23 -12.53 -5.61
C GLN A 124 -10.07 -11.37 -5.10
N MET A 125 -9.73 -10.81 -3.93
CA MET A 125 -10.39 -9.62 -3.41
C MET A 125 -10.20 -8.40 -4.33
N ALA A 126 -8.99 -8.18 -4.85
CA ALA A 126 -8.73 -7.08 -5.78
C ALA A 126 -9.57 -7.22 -7.06
N HIS A 127 -9.60 -8.42 -7.65
CA HIS A 127 -10.39 -8.72 -8.84
C HIS A 127 -11.90 -8.62 -8.56
N GLY A 128 -12.39 -9.21 -7.47
CA GLY A 128 -13.81 -9.25 -7.11
C GLY A 128 -14.44 -7.88 -6.84
N ARG A 129 -13.62 -6.84 -6.62
CA ARG A 129 -14.10 -5.45 -6.57
C ARG A 129 -14.49 -4.88 -7.94
N GLY A 130 -14.21 -5.58 -9.04
CA GLY A 130 -14.69 -5.26 -10.39
C GLY A 130 -14.10 -4.00 -11.01
N ARG A 131 -12.88 -3.63 -10.62
CA ARG A 131 -12.21 -2.38 -11.05
C ARG A 131 -10.89 -2.60 -11.80
N LEU A 132 -10.57 -3.85 -12.10
CA LEU A 132 -9.37 -4.21 -12.84
C LEU A 132 -9.70 -4.26 -14.33
N GLU A 133 -8.79 -3.75 -15.15
CA GLU A 133 -8.89 -3.81 -16.60
C GLU A 133 -8.50 -5.22 -17.09
N PRO A 134 -8.99 -5.65 -18.27
CA PRO A 134 -8.49 -6.87 -18.90
C PRO A 134 -6.97 -6.87 -19.01
N ASP A 135 -6.35 -8.05 -18.88
CA ASP A 135 -4.90 -8.24 -18.94
C ASP A 135 -4.10 -7.46 -17.89
N CYS A 136 -4.75 -7.03 -16.79
CA CYS A 136 -4.10 -6.35 -15.69
C CYS A 136 -2.83 -7.10 -15.23
N ILE A 137 -1.72 -6.36 -15.13
CA ILE A 137 -0.44 -6.92 -14.69
C ILE A 137 -0.45 -7.02 -13.16
N ALA A 138 -0.30 -8.23 -12.63
CA ALA A 138 -0.07 -8.47 -11.20
C ALA A 138 1.43 -8.68 -10.96
N HIS A 139 2.13 -7.63 -10.56
CA HIS A 139 3.57 -7.68 -10.32
C HIS A 139 3.88 -7.92 -8.85
N SER A 140 4.88 -8.74 -8.55
CA SER A 140 5.40 -8.90 -7.20
C SER A 140 6.90 -9.14 -7.20
N ASP A 141 7.51 -8.98 -6.02
CA ASP A 141 8.84 -9.54 -5.78
C ASP A 141 8.81 -11.08 -5.84
N ARG A 142 10.00 -11.69 -5.88
CA ARG A 142 10.19 -13.14 -6.03
C ARG A 142 9.98 -13.96 -4.75
N GLY A 143 8.97 -13.62 -3.96
CA GLY A 143 8.51 -14.50 -2.89
C GLY A 143 8.12 -15.87 -3.45
N SER A 144 8.36 -16.94 -2.70
CA SER A 144 7.91 -18.30 -3.01
C SER A 144 6.39 -18.36 -3.24
N GLU A 145 5.64 -17.49 -2.57
CA GLU A 145 4.19 -17.41 -2.61
C GLU A 145 3.71 -16.92 -3.98
N TYR A 146 4.32 -15.84 -4.47
CA TYR A 146 4.00 -15.25 -5.77
C TYR A 146 4.57 -16.01 -6.96
N THR A 147 5.56 -16.87 -6.73
CA THR A 147 6.12 -17.78 -7.74
C THR A 147 5.54 -19.20 -7.65
N SER A 148 4.52 -19.41 -6.82
CA SER A 148 3.84 -20.70 -6.67
C SER A 148 2.98 -21.05 -7.90
N ALA A 149 2.76 -22.34 -8.13
CA ALA A 149 1.84 -22.80 -9.17
C ALA A 149 0.39 -22.36 -8.90
N GLN A 150 0.00 -22.33 -7.61
CA GLN A 150 -1.31 -21.86 -7.17
C GLN A 150 -1.55 -20.42 -7.60
N PHE A 151 -0.61 -19.51 -7.32
CA PHE A 151 -0.73 -18.11 -7.71
C PHE A 151 -0.80 -17.93 -9.24
N ARG A 152 0.06 -18.62 -10.00
CA ARG A 152 0.04 -18.54 -11.48
C ARG A 152 -1.28 -19.04 -12.07
N SER A 153 -1.80 -20.16 -11.55
CA SER A 153 -3.07 -20.74 -11.99
C SER A 153 -4.20 -19.74 -11.75
N GLU A 154 -4.22 -19.14 -10.56
CA GLU A 154 -5.25 -18.19 -10.20
C GLU A 154 -5.17 -16.88 -11.01
N ALA A 155 -3.98 -16.30 -11.17
CA ALA A 155 -3.81 -15.11 -12.01
C ALA A 155 -4.30 -15.36 -13.44
N THR A 156 -4.02 -16.54 -14.00
CA THR A 156 -4.51 -16.95 -15.32
C THR A 156 -6.04 -17.06 -15.34
N ARG A 157 -6.62 -17.70 -14.32
CA ARG A 157 -8.09 -17.85 -14.17
C ARG A 157 -8.81 -16.51 -14.08
N LEU A 158 -8.19 -15.51 -13.46
CA LEU A 158 -8.71 -14.15 -13.32
C LEU A 158 -8.46 -13.26 -14.56
N GLY A 159 -7.85 -13.80 -15.63
CA GLY A 159 -7.52 -13.03 -16.83
C GLY A 159 -6.42 -11.98 -16.62
N MET A 160 -5.52 -12.24 -15.67
CA MET A 160 -4.44 -11.33 -15.28
C MET A 160 -3.08 -11.85 -15.72
N ARG A 161 -2.12 -10.93 -15.88
CA ARG A 161 -0.75 -11.25 -16.29
C ARG A 161 0.18 -11.20 -15.09
N ALA A 162 0.56 -12.36 -14.56
CA ALA A 162 1.54 -12.45 -13.49
C ALA A 162 2.92 -11.95 -13.97
N SER A 163 3.55 -11.09 -13.18
CA SER A 163 4.89 -10.56 -13.43
C SER A 163 5.74 -10.66 -12.17
N THR A 164 7.03 -10.95 -12.31
CA THR A 164 7.97 -10.92 -11.19
C THR A 164 9.23 -10.14 -11.55
N GLY A 165 9.79 -9.40 -10.59
CA GLY A 165 11.02 -8.62 -10.75
C GLY A 165 12.25 -9.42 -11.21
N ARG A 166 13.34 -8.74 -11.56
CA ARG A 166 14.60 -9.37 -12.04
C ARG A 166 15.53 -9.78 -10.90
N THR A 167 16.48 -10.71 -11.15
CA THR A 167 17.47 -11.12 -10.12
C THR A 167 18.34 -9.92 -9.77
N GLY A 168 18.44 -9.57 -8.49
CA GLY A 168 19.39 -8.54 -8.03
C GLY A 168 18.95 -7.08 -8.18
N SER A 169 17.65 -6.81 -8.37
CA SER A 169 17.13 -5.44 -8.47
C SER A 169 16.48 -5.00 -7.15
N CYS A 170 17.21 -4.23 -6.35
CA CYS A 170 16.78 -3.75 -5.03
C CYS A 170 15.72 -2.64 -5.05
N TYR A 171 15.12 -2.36 -6.22
CA TYR A 171 14.14 -1.30 -6.44
C TYR A 171 12.75 -1.81 -6.85
N ASP A 172 12.53 -3.13 -6.86
CA ASP A 172 11.41 -3.74 -7.57
C ASP A 172 10.03 -3.62 -6.89
N ASN A 173 9.90 -2.86 -5.79
CA ASN A 173 8.63 -2.73 -5.08
C ASN A 173 8.46 -1.45 -4.24
N ALA A 174 9.01 -0.33 -4.70
CA ALA A 174 9.01 0.94 -3.93
C ALA A 174 7.60 1.42 -3.51
N ALA A 175 6.59 1.03 -4.27
CA ALA A 175 5.18 1.28 -4.00
C ALA A 175 4.69 0.58 -2.71
N ALA A 176 4.84 -0.75 -2.65
CA ALA A 176 4.43 -1.52 -1.48
C ALA A 176 5.32 -1.19 -0.28
N GLU A 177 6.64 -1.02 -0.47
CA GLU A 177 7.53 -0.56 0.60
C GLU A 177 7.09 0.78 1.21
N SER A 178 6.61 1.69 0.37
CA SER A 178 6.07 2.97 0.83
C SER A 178 4.77 2.80 1.60
N PHE A 179 3.92 1.88 1.19
CA PHE A 179 2.73 1.51 1.96
C PHE A 179 3.08 0.90 3.31
N TRP A 180 3.98 -0.08 3.37
CA TRP A 180 4.39 -0.72 4.62
C TRP A 180 5.02 0.24 5.61
N ALA A 181 5.84 1.19 5.13
CA ALA A 181 6.42 2.21 5.98
C ALA A 181 5.33 3.06 6.65
N VAL A 182 4.25 3.37 5.92
CA VAL A 182 3.11 4.11 6.47
C VAL A 182 2.35 3.22 7.47
N LEU A 183 1.99 2.00 7.08
CA LEU A 183 1.25 1.09 7.96
C LEU A 183 1.99 0.87 9.30
N LYS A 184 3.29 0.59 9.25
CA LYS A 184 4.10 0.35 10.44
C LYS A 184 4.28 1.59 11.31
N ALA A 185 4.39 2.77 10.69
CA ALA A 185 4.44 4.03 11.42
C ALA A 185 3.14 4.38 12.15
N GLU A 186 1.99 4.07 11.52
CA GLU A 186 0.67 4.55 11.97
C GLU A 186 0.00 3.59 12.94
N ILE A 187 0.15 2.28 12.73
CA ILE A 187 -0.49 1.26 13.56
C ILE A 187 0.48 0.17 14.04
N GLY A 188 1.60 -0.06 13.36
CA GLY A 188 2.52 -1.17 13.63
C GLY A 188 3.61 -0.93 14.69
N THR A 189 3.49 0.12 15.52
CA THR A 189 4.42 0.39 16.62
C THR A 189 4.09 -0.37 17.91
N ARG A 190 2.92 -1.00 17.96
CA ARG A 190 2.43 -1.81 19.09
C ARG A 190 2.46 -3.30 18.79
N ILE A 191 2.36 -4.09 19.86
CA ILE A 191 2.00 -5.51 19.82
C ILE A 191 0.51 -5.59 20.17
N TRP A 192 -0.26 -6.31 19.36
CA TRP A 192 -1.68 -6.53 19.64
C TRP A 192 -1.90 -7.70 20.59
N PRO A 193 -2.94 -7.67 21.44
CA PRO A 193 -3.26 -8.80 22.33
C PRO A 193 -3.62 -10.05 21.53
N ASP A 194 -4.33 -9.90 20.41
CA ASP A 194 -4.79 -11.03 19.61
C ASP A 194 -4.87 -10.68 18.11
N ARG A 195 -4.90 -11.71 17.27
CA ARG A 195 -4.98 -11.53 15.82
C ARG A 195 -6.30 -10.94 15.35
N ALA A 196 -7.41 -11.11 16.07
CA ALA A 196 -8.70 -10.55 15.67
C ALA A 196 -8.73 -9.02 15.81
N THR A 197 -8.20 -8.50 16.92
CA THR A 197 -7.99 -7.07 17.16
C THR A 197 -7.06 -6.47 16.10
N ALA A 198 -5.94 -7.13 15.80
CA ALA A 198 -5.04 -6.71 14.74
C ALA A 198 -5.74 -6.66 13.37
N ARG A 199 -6.54 -7.67 13.02
CA ARG A 199 -7.31 -7.69 11.75
C ARG A 199 -8.29 -6.52 11.65
N GLY A 200 -9.06 -6.26 12.71
CA GLY A 200 -10.04 -5.17 12.72
C GLY A 200 -9.39 -3.80 12.53
N GLU A 201 -8.22 -3.58 13.11
CA GLU A 201 -7.52 -2.33 12.95
C GLU A 201 -6.79 -2.18 11.62
N VAL A 202 -6.20 -3.26 11.08
CA VAL A 202 -5.64 -3.25 9.73
C VAL A 202 -6.75 -2.96 8.70
N PHE A 203 -7.91 -3.59 8.84
CA PHE A 203 -9.09 -3.30 8.03
C PHE A 203 -9.45 -1.80 8.10
N SER A 204 -9.61 -1.27 9.31
CA SER A 204 -9.98 0.15 9.51
C SER A 204 -8.92 1.09 8.94
N PHE A 205 -7.64 0.76 9.13
CA PHE A 205 -6.51 1.51 8.57
C PHE A 205 -6.56 1.53 7.04
N ILE A 206 -6.74 0.39 6.37
CA ILE A 206 -6.77 0.32 4.90
C ILE A 206 -8.01 1.03 4.35
N GLU A 207 -9.20 0.62 4.79
CA GLU A 207 -10.48 1.00 4.16
C GLU A 207 -10.94 2.41 4.54
N THR A 208 -10.71 2.81 5.78
CA THR A 208 -11.25 4.08 6.30
C THR A 208 -10.21 5.18 6.27
N PHE A 209 -8.95 4.87 6.61
CA PHE A 209 -7.92 5.89 6.72
C PHE A 209 -7.06 6.00 5.47
N TYR A 210 -6.27 4.98 5.12
CA TYR A 210 -5.28 5.01 4.06
C TYR A 210 -5.91 5.33 2.70
N ASN A 211 -6.92 4.55 2.28
CA ASN A 211 -7.53 4.74 0.97
C ASN A 211 -8.36 6.03 0.87
N ARG A 212 -9.05 6.44 1.96
CA ARG A 212 -10.12 7.45 1.89
C ARG A 212 -9.87 8.78 2.57
N ARG A 213 -8.93 8.86 3.52
CA ARG A 213 -8.65 10.08 4.31
C ARG A 213 -7.20 10.52 4.22
N ARG A 214 -6.27 9.60 3.99
CA ARG A 214 -4.85 9.90 4.02
C ARG A 214 -4.40 10.63 2.74
N LEU A 215 -4.05 11.90 2.89
CA LEU A 215 -3.52 12.74 1.83
C LEU A 215 -2.10 12.31 1.44
N ARG A 216 -1.90 12.13 0.14
CA ARG A 216 -0.58 12.02 -0.48
C ARG A 216 -0.44 13.09 -1.55
N LYS A 217 0.79 13.55 -1.77
CA LYS A 217 1.08 14.48 -2.85
C LYS A 217 1.11 13.69 -4.17
N HIS A 218 0.11 13.90 -5.00
CA HIS A 218 0.07 13.48 -6.39
C HIS A 218 0.91 14.45 -7.23
N PRO A 219 1.70 13.97 -8.22
CA PRO A 219 2.54 14.84 -9.05
C PRO A 219 1.75 15.94 -9.78
N SER A 220 0.59 15.59 -10.33
CA SER A 220 -0.18 16.48 -11.22
C SER A 220 -1.37 17.17 -10.54
N TRP A 221 -1.85 16.63 -9.41
CA TRP A 221 -3.14 17.06 -8.82
C TRP A 221 -3.02 17.53 -7.36
N GLY A 222 -1.79 17.72 -6.87
CA GLY A 222 -1.57 18.17 -5.51
C GLY A 222 -1.96 17.10 -4.48
N TYR A 223 -2.57 17.49 -3.36
CA TYR A 223 -2.86 16.55 -2.27
C TYR A 223 -4.22 15.88 -2.43
N LEU A 224 -4.19 14.57 -2.69
CA LEU A 224 -5.38 13.73 -2.84
C LEU A 224 -5.23 12.45 -2.02
N THR A 225 -6.36 11.85 -1.67
CA THR A 225 -6.39 10.47 -1.18
C THR A 225 -6.23 9.48 -2.34
N PRO A 226 -5.81 8.23 -2.09
CA PRO A 226 -5.80 7.19 -3.14
C PRO A 226 -7.14 7.06 -3.85
N HIS A 227 -8.24 7.04 -3.09
CA HIS A 227 -9.59 6.98 -3.61
C HIS A 227 -9.94 8.17 -4.52
N GLU A 228 -9.59 9.39 -4.11
CA GLU A 228 -9.82 10.59 -4.93
C GLU A 228 -9.01 10.59 -6.22
N THR A 229 -7.80 10.02 -6.20
CA THR A 229 -7.01 9.87 -7.43
C THR A 229 -7.71 8.93 -8.40
N ARG A 230 -8.27 7.82 -7.93
CA ARG A 230 -9.08 6.93 -8.77
C ARG A 230 -10.30 7.65 -9.37
N GLN A 231 -11.01 8.42 -8.55
CA GLN A 231 -12.15 9.22 -9.03
C GLN A 231 -11.72 10.22 -10.11
N ARG A 232 -10.58 10.89 -9.94
CA ARG A 232 -10.03 11.82 -10.94
C ARG A 232 -9.69 11.12 -12.26
N HIS A 233 -9.11 9.93 -12.23
CA HIS A 233 -8.88 9.14 -13.45
C HIS A 233 -10.19 8.73 -14.13
N THR A 234 -11.23 8.39 -13.37
CA THR A 234 -12.54 8.01 -13.93
C THR A 234 -13.22 9.20 -14.63
N LEU A 235 -13.07 10.41 -14.08
CA LEU A 235 -13.63 11.63 -14.67
C LEU A 235 -12.83 12.19 -15.85
N ALA A 236 -11.58 11.75 -16.01
CA ALA A 236 -10.68 12.19 -17.08
C ALA A 236 -10.64 11.21 -18.28
N ALA A 237 -11.29 10.04 -18.14
CA ALA A 237 -11.43 9.01 -19.17
C ALA A 237 -12.75 9.19 -19.93
#